data_AF-A0A3D2WL46-F1
#
_entry.id   AF-A0A3D2WL46-F1
#
_cell.length_a   1.000
_cell.length_b   1.000
_cell.length_c   1.000
_cell.angle_alpha   90.00
_cell.angle_beta   90.00
_cell.angle_gamma   90.00
#
_symmetry.space_group_name_H-M   'P 1'
#
loop_
_entity.id
_entity.type
_entity.pdbx_description
1 polymer ?
#
loop_
_entity_poly.entity_id
_entity_poly.type
_entity_poly.pdbx_seq_one_letter_code
_entity_poly.pdbx_strand_id
1 'polypeptide(L)'
;MPAITGTCRICHAEVSHYNQHTNDNRGLMHRLCAAEAQSPRGISELTMVDTAAEMQYIMDVQRAYQQQHNQNRFIPRLDSVWEMSGLYQTPAAPAYHVDHSFLQAQENTSQRAARLEPKEISTEQGYEVDDVLRLLNKSPTQSHTFKYLGSEAIDTGGVTRQVYNNALNQHLSRTLILKGSPLQVNTQNVTLKAAYDLGLLLGKIAKIKMAVDVQIHPSFYEQMQKASQLLNNKDYQNIKRANGGLAQLNRLNNDDIITLCQLFEPKLYNDKASTGMLLEMIKDNTLKPYFSNSILSFIHTAEAINATDAPALENGEALREAIEGEHHLDNLMPKAFTARASDIDQATTSHYDALLKESLKKFNKQELTQLCKALTGSSGFVKGDELWFSVSNEPSTDVFKAQSCSKDLIFYAKSFESLFIDHKDADQKQLFQALLKEQLDNEFNEI
;
A
#
# COMPACT_ATOMS: atom_id res chain seq x y z
N MET A 1 -37.12 29.55 -27.37
CA MET A 1 -37.04 28.28 -26.63
C MET A 1 -35.82 28.34 -25.72
N PRO A 2 -35.90 27.98 -24.44
CA PRO A 2 -34.75 28.06 -23.54
C PRO A 2 -33.71 27.01 -23.94
N ALA A 3 -32.43 27.38 -23.89
CA ALA A 3 -31.34 26.45 -24.12
C ALA A 3 -31.30 25.44 -22.95
N ILE A 4 -31.44 24.15 -23.25
CA ILE A 4 -31.23 23.08 -22.27
C ILE A 4 -29.72 22.86 -22.19
N THR A 5 -29.09 23.41 -21.16
CA THR A 5 -27.70 23.11 -20.80
C THR A 5 -27.68 21.89 -19.87
N GLY A 6 -26.95 20.85 -20.26
CA GLY A 6 -26.74 19.66 -19.45
C GLY A 6 -25.27 19.24 -19.47
N THR A 7 -24.80 18.75 -18.32
CA THR A 7 -23.46 18.16 -18.16
C THR A 7 -23.50 16.66 -18.44
N CYS A 8 -22.64 16.17 -19.33
CA CYS A 8 -22.49 14.74 -19.59
C CYS A 8 -21.98 14.01 -18.34
N ARG A 9 -22.62 12.92 -17.91
CA ARG A 9 -22.21 12.19 -16.70
C ARG A 9 -20.95 11.33 -16.89
N ILE A 10 -20.54 11.09 -18.12
CA ILE A 10 -19.38 10.24 -18.44
C ILE A 10 -18.09 11.08 -18.48
N CYS A 11 -18.17 12.33 -18.92
CA CYS A 11 -16.99 13.19 -19.09
C CYS A 11 -17.09 14.58 -18.43
N HIS A 12 -18.22 14.90 -17.80
CA HIS A 12 -18.50 16.16 -17.11
C HIS A 12 -18.40 17.43 -17.97
N ALA A 13 -18.37 17.31 -19.31
CA ALA A 13 -18.38 18.46 -20.21
C ALA A 13 -19.80 19.07 -20.35
N GLU A 14 -19.88 20.40 -20.42
CA GLU A 14 -21.11 21.12 -20.77
C GLU A 14 -21.39 20.98 -22.27
N VAL A 15 -22.58 20.48 -22.61
CA VAL A 15 -23.00 20.33 -24.01
C VAL A 15 -24.08 21.35 -24.31
N SER A 16 -23.84 22.23 -25.29
CA SER A 16 -24.86 23.10 -25.87
C SER A 16 -25.25 22.60 -27.26
N HIS A 17 -26.56 22.57 -27.53
CA HIS A 17 -27.10 22.16 -28.82
C HIS A 17 -26.85 23.25 -29.88
N TYR A 18 -25.65 23.40 -30.41
CA TYR A 18 -25.39 23.96 -31.75
C TYR A 18 -23.91 23.75 -32.12
N ASN A 19 -23.63 22.70 -32.88
CA ASN A 19 -22.56 22.66 -33.90
C ASN A 19 -22.60 21.29 -34.60
N GLN A 20 -23.45 21.18 -35.61
CA GLN A 20 -23.28 20.18 -36.65
C GLN A 20 -22.18 20.67 -37.60
N HIS A 21 -21.33 19.75 -38.05
CA HIS A 21 -20.23 19.89 -39.01
C HIS A 21 -18.82 20.07 -38.43
N THR A 22 -18.15 18.96 -38.12
CA THR A 22 -16.72 18.73 -38.43
C THR A 22 -16.39 17.23 -38.35
N ASN A 23 -15.74 16.70 -39.38
CA ASN A 23 -15.20 15.33 -39.45
C ASN A 23 -13.90 15.21 -38.64
N ASP A 24 -14.01 15.09 -37.32
CA ASP A 24 -12.89 14.74 -36.43
C ASP A 24 -13.39 13.93 -35.23
N ASN A 25 -12.48 13.23 -34.53
CA ASN A 25 -12.73 12.32 -33.39
C ASN A 25 -13.62 12.89 -32.25
N ARG A 26 -13.91 14.20 -32.23
CA ARG A 26 -14.90 14.84 -31.34
C ARG A 26 -16.36 14.57 -31.75
N GLY A 27 -16.62 14.24 -33.02
CA GLY A 27 -17.95 13.93 -33.54
C GLY A 27 -18.54 12.61 -33.03
N LEU A 28 -17.70 11.64 -32.63
CA LEU A 28 -18.15 10.37 -32.07
C LEU A 28 -18.65 10.53 -30.63
N MET A 29 -17.93 11.29 -29.81
CA MET A 29 -18.30 11.62 -28.42
C MET A 29 -19.58 12.47 -28.34
N HIS A 30 -19.76 13.41 -29.28
CA HIS A 30 -21.00 14.19 -29.35
C HIS A 30 -22.22 13.35 -29.76
N ARG A 31 -22.04 12.32 -30.62
CA ARG A 31 -23.13 11.38 -30.96
C ARG A 31 -23.48 10.45 -29.80
N LEU A 32 -22.49 10.03 -29.01
CA LEU A 32 -22.69 9.24 -27.78
C LEU A 32 -23.45 10.04 -26.71
N CYS A 33 -23.13 11.33 -26.52
CA CYS A 33 -23.83 12.19 -25.57
C CYS A 33 -25.25 12.56 -26.03
N ALA A 34 -25.49 12.68 -27.34
CA ALA A 34 -26.81 13.00 -27.88
C ALA A 34 -27.79 11.80 -27.81
N ALA A 35 -27.28 10.56 -27.85
CA ALA A 35 -28.10 9.35 -27.69
C ALA A 35 -28.59 9.16 -26.25
N GLU A 36 -27.77 9.52 -25.26
CA GLU A 36 -28.14 9.47 -23.83
C GLU A 36 -29.21 10.51 -23.49
N ALA A 37 -29.19 11.68 -24.13
CA ALA A 37 -30.20 12.73 -23.97
C ALA A 37 -31.58 12.36 -24.57
N GLN A 38 -31.66 11.37 -25.46
CA GLN A 38 -32.90 10.96 -26.14
C GLN A 38 -33.63 9.77 -25.47
N SER A 39 -33.06 9.13 -24.44
CA SER A 39 -33.69 8.02 -23.72
C SER A 39 -33.67 8.22 -22.21
N PRO A 40 -34.66 8.93 -21.64
CA PRO A 40 -34.81 9.04 -20.20
C PRO A 40 -35.56 7.80 -19.69
N ARG A 41 -34.87 6.70 -19.43
CA ARG A 41 -35.41 5.61 -18.60
C ARG A 41 -34.48 5.30 -17.44
N GLY A 42 -35.07 5.26 -16.24
CA GLY A 42 -34.39 5.04 -14.98
C GLY A 42 -33.73 3.67 -14.92
N ILE A 43 -32.57 3.61 -14.28
CA ILE A 43 -31.72 2.42 -14.13
C ILE A 43 -32.39 1.31 -13.29
N SER A 44 -33.61 1.50 -12.78
CA SER A 44 -34.32 0.55 -11.93
C SER A 44 -35.13 -0.54 -12.67
N GLU A 45 -35.13 -0.61 -14.01
CA GLU A 45 -35.92 -1.60 -14.77
C GLU A 45 -35.15 -2.26 -15.94
N LEU A 46 -33.91 -2.71 -15.72
CA LEU A 46 -33.21 -3.61 -16.66
C LEU A 46 -33.37 -5.07 -16.23
N THR A 47 -34.58 -5.61 -16.41
CA THR A 47 -34.84 -7.05 -16.45
C THR A 47 -34.65 -7.57 -17.87
N MET A 48 -33.80 -8.60 -18.03
CA MET A 48 -33.57 -9.42 -19.23
C MET A 48 -33.37 -8.67 -20.57
N VAL A 49 -32.14 -8.77 -21.07
CA VAL A 49 -31.64 -8.17 -22.31
C VAL A 49 -32.44 -8.68 -23.52
N ASP A 50 -33.14 -7.77 -24.20
CA ASP A 50 -33.95 -8.06 -25.38
C ASP A 50 -33.69 -6.96 -26.42
N THR A 51 -32.96 -7.28 -27.48
CA THR A 51 -33.14 -6.84 -28.89
C THR A 51 -31.88 -7.06 -29.74
N ALA A 52 -32.08 -7.60 -30.95
CA ALA A 52 -31.04 -7.85 -31.95
C ALA A 52 -30.21 -6.61 -32.36
N ALA A 53 -30.68 -5.41 -32.03
CA ALA A 53 -30.00 -4.14 -32.33
C ALA A 53 -28.75 -3.91 -31.47
N GLU A 54 -28.76 -4.31 -30.19
CA GLU A 54 -27.60 -4.19 -29.31
C GLU A 54 -26.53 -5.26 -29.60
N MET A 55 -26.97 -6.45 -30.03
CA MET A 55 -26.06 -7.51 -30.52
C MET A 55 -25.37 -7.07 -31.83
N GLN A 56 -26.12 -6.42 -32.72
CA GLN A 56 -25.57 -5.85 -33.96
C GLN A 56 -24.59 -4.71 -33.67
N TYR A 57 -24.87 -3.87 -32.67
CA TYR A 57 -23.97 -2.81 -32.20
C TYR A 57 -22.63 -3.36 -31.68
N ILE A 58 -22.66 -4.42 -30.85
CA ILE A 58 -21.43 -5.08 -30.36
C ILE A 58 -20.65 -5.70 -31.52
N MET A 59 -21.34 -6.34 -32.47
CA MET A 59 -20.71 -6.92 -33.65
C MET A 59 -20.07 -5.88 -34.56
N ASP A 60 -20.69 -4.71 -34.75
CA ASP A 60 -20.13 -3.65 -35.58
C ASP A 60 -18.95 -2.93 -34.88
N VAL A 61 -18.95 -2.81 -33.55
CA VAL A 61 -17.80 -2.35 -32.77
C VAL A 61 -16.64 -3.34 -32.86
N GLN A 62 -16.90 -4.66 -32.74
CA GLN A 62 -15.87 -5.69 -32.97
C GLN A 62 -15.34 -5.71 -34.39
N ARG A 63 -16.20 -5.50 -35.39
CA ARG A 63 -15.84 -5.47 -36.82
C ARG A 63 -14.98 -4.24 -37.14
N ALA A 64 -15.28 -3.08 -36.56
CA ALA A 64 -14.46 -1.88 -36.66
C ALA A 64 -13.09 -2.07 -35.97
N TYR A 65 -13.07 -2.70 -34.78
CA TYR A 65 -11.84 -3.02 -34.06
C TYR A 65 -10.94 -4.01 -34.84
N GLN A 66 -11.55 -5.02 -35.48
CA GLN A 66 -10.84 -5.98 -36.35
C GLN A 66 -10.34 -5.33 -37.64
N GLN A 67 -11.10 -4.41 -38.26
CA GLN A 67 -10.64 -3.67 -39.45
C GLN A 67 -9.45 -2.75 -39.13
N GLN A 68 -9.41 -2.17 -37.93
CA GLN A 68 -8.31 -1.32 -37.49
C GLN A 68 -7.03 -2.11 -37.17
N HIS A 69 -7.17 -3.38 -36.75
CA HIS A 69 -6.03 -4.28 -36.45
C HIS A 69 -5.58 -5.16 -37.64
N ASN A 70 -6.35 -5.27 -38.72
CA ASN A 70 -6.03 -6.10 -39.89
C ASN A 70 -5.12 -5.43 -40.94
N GLN A 71 -4.59 -4.22 -40.72
CA GLN A 71 -3.65 -3.61 -41.66
C GLN A 71 -2.22 -4.18 -41.58
N ASN A 72 -1.91 -5.08 -40.66
CA ASN A 72 -0.63 -5.79 -40.61
C ASN A 72 -0.78 -7.22 -40.08
N ARG A 73 -1.07 -8.17 -40.99
CA ARG A 73 -0.64 -9.60 -41.04
C ARG A 73 -1.72 -10.51 -41.65
N PHE A 74 -1.25 -11.44 -42.48
CA PHE A 74 -1.99 -12.48 -43.19
C PHE A 74 -2.68 -13.46 -42.22
N ILE A 75 -3.96 -13.79 -42.45
CA ILE A 75 -4.65 -14.93 -41.82
C ILE A 75 -5.49 -15.65 -42.89
N PRO A 76 -5.39 -16.97 -43.08
CA PRO A 76 -6.33 -17.71 -43.93
C PRO A 76 -7.70 -17.83 -43.25
N ARG A 77 -8.77 -17.66 -44.04
CA ARG A 77 -10.16 -17.74 -43.60
C ARG A 77 -10.51 -19.14 -43.05
N LEU A 78 -11.22 -19.15 -41.91
CA LEU A 78 -11.98 -20.29 -41.41
C LEU A 78 -13.35 -20.29 -42.08
N ASP A 79 -13.47 -20.97 -43.21
CA ASP A 79 -14.75 -21.48 -43.69
C ASP A 79 -14.67 -23.01 -43.74
N SER A 80 -15.75 -23.64 -43.25
CA SER A 80 -16.14 -25.06 -43.34
C SER A 80 -15.95 -25.94 -42.10
N VAL A 81 -17.11 -26.32 -41.57
CA VAL A 81 -17.37 -27.34 -40.55
C VAL A 81 -17.99 -28.52 -41.32
N TRP A 82 -17.55 -29.76 -41.00
CA TRP A 82 -18.04 -31.07 -41.45
C TRP A 82 -17.71 -31.52 -42.89
N GLU A 83 -16.80 -32.50 -43.02
CA GLU A 83 -17.06 -33.74 -43.76
C GLU A 83 -15.93 -34.80 -43.58
N MET A 84 -16.38 -36.02 -43.26
CA MET A 84 -15.82 -37.33 -43.61
C MET A 84 -14.59 -37.92 -42.88
N SER A 85 -14.88 -39.03 -42.21
CA SER A 85 -14.03 -40.15 -41.81
C SER A 85 -13.10 -40.68 -42.89
N GLY A 86 -11.86 -41.00 -42.52
CA GLY A 86 -11.04 -42.01 -43.20
C GLY A 86 -9.56 -41.66 -43.37
N LEU A 87 -8.70 -42.56 -42.88
CA LEU A 87 -7.31 -42.82 -43.26
C LEU A 87 -6.18 -41.99 -42.60
N TYR A 88 -5.44 -42.72 -41.76
CA TYR A 88 -4.01 -42.64 -41.45
C TYR A 88 -3.17 -41.62 -42.26
N GLN A 89 -2.47 -40.74 -41.55
CA GLN A 89 -0.99 -40.68 -41.48
C GLN A 89 -0.56 -39.48 -40.61
N THR A 90 0.31 -39.74 -39.63
CA THR A 90 1.03 -38.72 -38.83
C THR A 90 2.04 -37.97 -39.70
N PRO A 91 2.05 -36.62 -39.69
CA PRO A 91 3.25 -35.85 -40.02
C PRO A 91 3.80 -35.13 -38.78
N ALA A 92 5.11 -34.88 -38.82
CA ALA A 92 5.97 -34.44 -37.73
C ALA A 92 5.50 -33.18 -36.98
N ALA A 93 5.83 -33.14 -35.68
CA ALA A 93 5.57 -32.01 -34.80
C ALA A 93 6.18 -30.70 -35.36
N PRO A 94 5.40 -29.60 -35.47
CA PRO A 94 5.98 -28.30 -35.75
C PRO A 94 6.80 -27.84 -34.55
N ALA A 95 8.05 -27.46 -34.79
CA ALA A 95 8.89 -26.80 -33.81
C ALA A 95 8.19 -25.49 -33.39
N TYR A 96 7.74 -25.43 -32.14
CA TYR A 96 7.27 -24.19 -31.52
C TYR A 96 8.45 -23.23 -31.43
N HIS A 97 8.56 -22.32 -32.40
CA HIS A 97 9.31 -21.08 -32.19
C HIS A 97 8.54 -20.25 -31.16
N VAL A 98 9.02 -20.24 -29.92
CA VAL A 98 8.59 -19.27 -28.93
C VAL A 98 9.01 -17.90 -29.46
N ASP A 99 8.02 -17.10 -29.84
CA ASP A 99 8.24 -15.74 -30.29
C ASP A 99 8.66 -14.90 -29.07
N HIS A 100 9.98 -14.78 -28.86
CA HIS A 100 10.59 -14.01 -27.78
C HIS A 100 10.17 -12.52 -27.80
N SER A 101 9.54 -12.05 -28.87
CA SER A 101 8.98 -10.69 -28.95
C SER A 101 7.79 -10.45 -28.02
N PHE A 102 7.01 -11.49 -27.65
CA PHE A 102 5.89 -11.35 -26.71
C PHE A 102 6.36 -11.24 -25.26
N LEU A 103 7.39 -12.01 -24.88
CA LEU A 103 8.05 -11.89 -23.57
C LEU A 103 8.79 -10.55 -23.45
N GLN A 104 9.47 -10.11 -24.51
CA GLN A 104 10.08 -8.76 -24.55
C GLN A 104 9.03 -7.64 -24.53
N ALA A 105 7.84 -7.82 -25.11
CA ALA A 105 6.78 -6.82 -25.03
C ALA A 105 6.24 -6.69 -23.60
N GLN A 106 6.07 -7.80 -22.88
CA GLN A 106 5.67 -7.81 -21.46
C GLN A 106 6.74 -7.18 -20.56
N GLU A 107 8.01 -7.55 -20.74
CA GLU A 107 9.15 -6.92 -20.06
C GLU A 107 9.23 -5.41 -20.37
N ASN A 108 8.98 -5.00 -21.61
CA ASN A 108 8.98 -3.60 -22.01
C ASN A 108 7.80 -2.79 -21.44
N THR A 109 6.62 -3.37 -21.20
CA THR A 109 5.52 -2.69 -20.49
C THR A 109 5.82 -2.49 -19.02
N SER A 110 6.39 -3.50 -18.34
CA SER A 110 6.81 -3.39 -16.94
C SER A 110 7.96 -2.39 -16.77
N GLN A 111 8.92 -2.38 -17.71
CA GLN A 111 9.99 -1.38 -17.76
C GLN A 111 9.49 0.02 -18.18
N ARG A 112 8.42 0.14 -18.98
CA ARG A 112 7.79 1.44 -19.29
C ARG A 112 7.01 2.01 -18.11
N ALA A 113 6.32 1.18 -17.34
CA ALA A 113 5.66 1.61 -16.11
C ALA A 113 6.67 2.09 -15.05
N ALA A 114 7.86 1.47 -15.01
CA ALA A 114 8.99 1.91 -14.19
C ALA A 114 9.68 3.21 -14.67
N ARG A 115 9.37 3.69 -15.89
CA ARG A 115 9.94 4.90 -16.50
C ARG A 115 8.99 6.11 -16.54
N LEU A 116 7.79 5.99 -15.94
CA LEU A 116 6.94 7.15 -15.75
C LEU A 116 7.47 7.92 -14.53
N GLU A 117 7.72 9.22 -14.72
CA GLU A 117 8.00 10.14 -13.63
C GLU A 117 6.97 9.92 -12.50
N PRO A 118 7.40 9.90 -11.22
CA PRO A 118 6.49 9.78 -10.10
C PRO A 118 5.35 10.78 -10.26
N LYS A 119 4.10 10.29 -10.20
CA LYS A 119 2.95 11.18 -10.27
C LYS A 119 2.91 12.00 -8.99
N GLU A 120 3.08 13.31 -9.08
CA GLU A 120 2.85 14.20 -7.94
C GLU A 120 1.34 14.27 -7.65
N ILE A 121 0.98 14.10 -6.39
CA ILE A 121 -0.40 14.15 -5.91
C ILE A 121 -0.49 15.24 -4.87
N SER A 122 -1.46 16.15 -5.07
CA SER A 122 -1.78 17.17 -4.08
C SER A 122 -2.80 16.61 -3.10
N THR A 123 -2.58 16.83 -1.81
CA THR A 123 -3.51 16.46 -0.75
C THR A 123 -3.64 17.59 0.28
N GLU A 124 -4.60 17.47 1.18
CA GLU A 124 -4.85 18.39 2.29
C GLU A 124 -4.90 17.59 3.60
N GLN A 125 -4.56 18.26 4.70
CA GLN A 125 -4.64 17.64 6.02
C GLN A 125 -6.09 17.19 6.31
N GLY A 126 -6.26 15.92 6.66
CA GLY A 126 -7.54 15.26 6.89
C GLY A 126 -8.11 14.49 5.70
N TYR A 127 -7.54 14.65 4.49
CA TYR A 127 -8.00 14.00 3.25
C TYR A 127 -7.01 12.97 2.70
N GLU A 128 -5.89 12.74 3.38
CA GLU A 128 -4.78 11.88 2.95
C GLU A 128 -5.26 10.47 2.58
N VAL A 129 -6.09 9.84 3.42
CA VAL A 129 -6.58 8.48 3.15
C VAL A 129 -7.41 8.38 1.87
N ASP A 130 -8.25 9.37 1.59
CA ASP A 130 -9.15 9.34 0.43
C ASP A 130 -8.35 9.56 -0.87
N ASP A 131 -7.35 10.42 -0.84
CA ASP A 131 -6.48 10.68 -1.98
C ASP A 131 -5.53 9.50 -2.27
N VAL A 132 -4.91 8.94 -1.23
CA VAL A 132 -4.05 7.75 -1.33
C VAL A 132 -4.85 6.55 -1.84
N LEU A 133 -5.99 6.23 -1.21
CA LEU A 133 -6.80 5.07 -1.61
C LEU A 133 -7.40 5.22 -3.00
N ARG A 134 -7.77 6.44 -3.44
CA ARG A 134 -8.23 6.67 -4.83
C ARG A 134 -7.17 6.30 -5.84
N LEU A 135 -5.90 6.62 -5.55
CA LEU A 135 -4.79 6.22 -6.40
C LEU A 135 -4.55 4.71 -6.33
N LEU A 136 -4.39 4.16 -5.12
CA LEU A 136 -4.00 2.76 -4.95
C LEU A 136 -5.07 1.80 -5.47
N ASN A 137 -6.36 2.13 -5.35
CA ASN A 137 -7.42 1.31 -5.94
C ASN A 137 -7.41 1.31 -7.48
N LYS A 138 -6.84 2.34 -8.12
CA LYS A 138 -6.74 2.41 -9.59
C LYS A 138 -5.42 1.85 -10.11
N SER A 139 -4.32 2.11 -9.42
CA SER A 139 -2.96 1.79 -9.86
C SER A 139 -2.06 1.53 -8.64
N PRO A 140 -2.20 0.38 -7.96
CA PRO A 140 -1.51 0.10 -6.70
C PRO A 140 0.02 0.15 -6.80
N THR A 141 0.56 -0.18 -7.97
CA THR A 141 2.00 -0.30 -8.21
C THR A 141 2.67 1.02 -8.59
N GLN A 142 1.89 2.04 -8.98
CA GLN A 142 2.38 3.31 -9.53
C GLN A 142 3.23 4.10 -8.51
N SER A 143 4.40 4.55 -8.94
CA SER A 143 5.24 5.49 -8.17
C SER A 143 4.62 6.89 -8.14
N HIS A 144 4.67 7.53 -6.99
CA HIS A 144 4.09 8.85 -6.76
C HIS A 144 4.72 9.52 -5.55
N THR A 145 4.59 10.84 -5.53
CA THR A 145 5.03 11.71 -4.44
C THR A 145 3.85 12.57 -4.01
N PHE A 146 3.93 13.14 -2.80
CA PHE A 146 2.88 14.00 -2.29
C PHE A 146 3.37 15.43 -2.04
N LYS A 147 2.44 16.37 -2.16
CA LYS A 147 2.55 17.72 -1.64
C LYS A 147 1.28 18.10 -0.92
N TYR A 148 1.41 18.87 0.17
CA TYR A 148 0.25 19.51 0.78
C TYR A 148 -0.11 20.79 0.02
N LEU A 149 -1.40 21.00 -0.24
CA LEU A 149 -1.87 22.25 -0.85
C LEU A 149 -1.50 23.45 0.03
N GLY A 150 -0.96 24.50 -0.59
CA GLY A 150 -0.50 25.69 0.13
C GLY A 150 0.86 25.55 0.83
N SER A 151 1.56 24.40 0.69
CA SER A 151 2.91 24.21 1.20
C SER A 151 3.96 24.36 0.10
N GLU A 152 5.08 25.04 0.41
CA GLU A 152 6.27 25.07 -0.44
C GLU A 152 7.11 23.78 -0.34
N ALA A 153 6.80 22.91 0.63
CA ALA A 153 7.52 21.66 0.81
C ALA A 153 7.12 20.64 -0.27
N ILE A 154 8.00 20.46 -1.26
CA ILE A 154 8.01 19.32 -2.17
C ILE A 154 9.14 18.41 -1.69
N ASP A 155 8.80 17.36 -0.94
CA ASP A 155 9.79 16.38 -0.50
C ASP A 155 9.38 14.98 -0.95
N THR A 156 10.26 14.34 -1.71
CA THR A 156 10.12 12.97 -2.20
C THR A 156 10.08 11.95 -1.05
N GLY A 157 10.67 12.26 0.12
CA GLY A 157 10.75 11.37 1.28
C GLY A 157 9.81 11.74 2.43
N GLY A 158 10.05 12.88 3.08
CA GLY A 158 9.40 13.26 4.33
C GLY A 158 7.89 13.50 4.21
N VAL A 159 7.46 14.25 3.19
CA VAL A 159 6.03 14.52 2.95
C VAL A 159 5.29 13.24 2.58
N THR A 160 5.88 12.42 1.70
CA THR A 160 5.29 11.11 1.34
C THR A 160 5.10 10.22 2.57
N ARG A 161 6.12 10.10 3.45
CA ARG A 161 6.00 9.35 4.71
C ARG A 161 4.87 9.88 5.59
N GLN A 162 4.80 11.20 5.76
CA GLN A 162 3.78 11.84 6.60
C GLN A 162 2.37 11.55 6.07
N VAL A 163 2.16 11.67 4.75
CA VAL A 163 0.87 11.38 4.11
C VAL A 163 0.47 9.92 4.32
N TYR A 164 1.40 8.97 4.16
CA TYR A 164 1.10 7.55 4.41
C TYR A 164 0.79 7.24 5.87
N ASN A 165 1.54 7.84 6.80
CA ASN A 165 1.28 7.68 8.23
C ASN A 165 -0.12 8.20 8.59
N ASN A 166 -0.46 9.41 8.11
CA ASN A 166 -1.77 10.01 8.33
C ASN A 166 -2.89 9.19 7.67
N ALA A 167 -2.70 8.74 6.43
CA ALA A 167 -3.66 7.93 5.71
C ALA A 167 -3.94 6.60 6.43
N LEU A 168 -2.92 5.93 6.96
CA LEU A 168 -3.08 4.70 7.73
C LEU A 168 -3.87 4.97 9.02
N ASN A 169 -3.48 5.99 9.80
CA ASN A 169 -4.18 6.35 11.04
C ASN A 169 -5.64 6.76 10.80
N GLN A 170 -5.91 7.51 9.74
CA GLN A 170 -7.27 7.85 9.31
C GLN A 170 -8.07 6.62 8.89
N HIS A 171 -7.47 5.70 8.13
CA HIS A 171 -8.15 4.46 7.75
C HIS A 171 -8.54 3.61 8.96
N LEU A 172 -7.60 3.42 9.89
CA LEU A 172 -7.81 2.62 11.09
C LEU A 172 -8.88 3.24 12.01
N SER A 173 -8.88 4.56 12.18
CA SER A 173 -9.89 5.27 12.96
C SER A 173 -11.28 5.27 12.31
N ARG A 174 -11.37 5.41 10.98
CA ARG A 174 -12.64 5.42 10.23
C ARG A 174 -13.30 4.04 10.15
N THR A 175 -12.50 2.97 10.04
CA THR A 175 -13.01 1.63 9.75
C THR A 175 -13.06 0.70 10.96
N LEU A 176 -12.26 0.98 12.00
CA LEU A 176 -12.12 0.15 13.19
C LEU A 176 -11.80 -1.32 12.87
N ILE A 177 -11.17 -1.59 11.72
CA ILE A 177 -10.74 -2.94 11.35
C ILE A 177 -9.69 -3.48 12.32
N LEU A 178 -8.88 -2.58 12.88
CA LEU A 178 -8.06 -2.83 14.04
C LEU A 178 -8.52 -1.90 15.19
N LYS A 179 -8.50 -2.39 16.43
CA LYS A 179 -8.90 -1.64 17.63
C LYS A 179 -8.04 -1.97 18.84
N GLY A 180 -8.04 -1.08 19.83
CA GLY A 180 -7.27 -1.23 21.07
C GLY A 180 -5.86 -0.64 20.98
N SER A 181 -5.10 -0.81 22.06
CA SER A 181 -3.70 -0.41 22.16
C SER A 181 -2.94 -1.54 22.86
N PRO A 182 -2.10 -2.31 22.16
CA PRO A 182 -1.83 -2.24 20.71
C PRO A 182 -3.05 -2.63 19.86
N LEU A 183 -3.05 -2.19 18.60
CA LEU A 183 -4.14 -2.43 17.64
C LEU A 183 -4.24 -3.91 17.27
N GLN A 184 -5.42 -4.49 17.46
CA GLN A 184 -5.74 -5.89 17.16
C GLN A 184 -6.95 -5.99 16.23
N VAL A 185 -7.07 -7.10 15.50
CA VAL A 185 -8.21 -7.30 14.59
C VAL A 185 -9.53 -7.21 15.33
N ASN A 186 -10.40 -6.34 14.83
CA ASN A 186 -11.77 -6.27 15.25
C ASN A 186 -12.57 -7.35 14.50
N THR A 187 -13.17 -8.29 15.23
CA THR A 187 -13.96 -9.38 14.63
C THR A 187 -15.42 -9.00 14.39
N GLN A 188 -15.77 -7.71 14.51
CA GLN A 188 -17.12 -7.19 14.39
C GLN A 188 -17.17 -6.04 13.39
N ASN A 189 -18.16 -6.08 12.48
CA ASN A 189 -18.46 -5.01 11.52
C ASN A 189 -17.31 -4.63 10.57
N VAL A 190 -16.40 -5.56 10.27
CA VAL A 190 -15.34 -5.33 9.28
C VAL A 190 -15.91 -5.47 7.87
N THR A 191 -15.73 -4.44 7.05
CA THR A 191 -16.06 -4.53 5.62
C THR A 191 -14.86 -5.08 4.84
N LEU A 192 -15.12 -5.94 3.86
CA LEU A 192 -14.06 -6.50 3.01
C LEU A 192 -13.34 -5.43 2.19
N LYS A 193 -14.03 -4.32 1.87
CA LYS A 193 -13.40 -3.15 1.23
C LYS A 193 -12.43 -2.46 2.18
N ALA A 194 -12.77 -2.27 3.46
CA ALA A 194 -11.84 -1.74 4.45
C ALA A 194 -10.61 -2.64 4.64
N ALA A 195 -10.78 -3.96 4.62
CA ALA A 195 -9.67 -4.91 4.68
C ALA A 195 -8.77 -4.81 3.44
N TYR A 196 -9.37 -4.74 2.25
CA TYR A 196 -8.62 -4.56 1.01
C TYR A 196 -7.86 -3.23 0.98
N ASP A 197 -8.52 -2.12 1.36
CA ASP A 197 -7.89 -0.79 1.44
C ASP A 197 -6.74 -0.76 2.47
N LEU A 198 -6.89 -1.43 3.62
CA LEU A 198 -5.81 -1.60 4.58
C LEU A 198 -4.61 -2.30 3.92
N GLY A 199 -4.85 -3.39 3.19
CA GLY A 199 -3.79 -4.12 2.50
C GLY A 199 -3.09 -3.29 1.42
N LEU A 200 -3.81 -2.42 0.71
CA LEU A 200 -3.22 -1.49 -0.25
C LEU A 200 -2.27 -0.51 0.45
N LEU A 201 -2.69 0.09 1.57
CA LEU A 201 -1.87 1.01 2.36
C LEU A 201 -0.62 0.31 2.90
N LEU A 202 -0.79 -0.82 3.59
CA LEU A 202 0.31 -1.59 4.18
C LEU A 202 1.29 -2.08 3.12
N GLY A 203 0.80 -2.63 2.00
CA GLY A 203 1.64 -3.12 0.92
C GLY A 203 2.44 -1.99 0.28
N LYS A 204 1.83 -0.82 0.11
CA LYS A 204 2.53 0.32 -0.46
C LYS A 204 3.59 0.88 0.49
N ILE A 205 3.31 0.98 1.79
CA ILE A 205 4.28 1.36 2.83
C ILE A 205 5.47 0.38 2.82
N ALA A 206 5.19 -0.92 2.80
CA ALA A 206 6.22 -1.96 2.74
C ALA A 206 7.10 -1.85 1.48
N LYS A 207 6.50 -1.55 0.32
CA LYS A 207 7.22 -1.37 -0.95
C LYS A 207 8.18 -0.18 -0.93
N ILE A 208 7.76 0.94 -0.35
CA ILE A 208 8.56 2.18 -0.32
C ILE A 208 9.49 2.26 0.90
N LYS A 209 9.40 1.30 1.85
CA LYS A 209 10.23 1.18 3.05
C LYS A 209 10.22 2.43 3.94
N MET A 210 9.02 2.95 4.23
CA MET A 210 8.88 4.26 4.89
C MET A 210 8.56 4.23 6.39
N ALA A 211 8.69 3.08 7.09
CA ALA A 211 8.46 2.89 8.54
C ALA A 211 7.47 3.90 9.15
N VAL A 212 6.19 3.53 9.22
CA VAL A 212 5.15 4.40 9.78
C VAL A 212 4.96 4.17 11.28
N ASP A 213 4.56 5.21 12.01
CA ASP A 213 4.35 5.14 13.47
C ASP A 213 2.98 4.55 13.81
N VAL A 214 2.90 3.22 13.75
CA VAL A 214 1.71 2.46 14.12
C VAL A 214 2.10 1.32 15.07
N GLN A 215 1.26 1.05 16.06
CA GLN A 215 1.47 -0.05 17.01
C GLN A 215 0.47 -1.17 16.76
N ILE A 216 0.72 -1.99 15.73
CA ILE A 216 -0.11 -3.17 15.46
C ILE A 216 0.41 -4.35 16.28
N HIS A 217 -0.49 -5.09 16.92
CA HIS A 217 -0.11 -6.26 17.71
C HIS A 217 0.56 -7.33 16.82
N PRO A 218 1.68 -7.97 17.24
CA PRO A 218 2.44 -8.91 16.42
C PRO A 218 1.62 -10.05 15.80
N SER A 219 0.57 -10.51 16.50
CA SER A 219 -0.32 -11.56 15.99
C SER A 219 -1.02 -11.19 14.69
N PHE A 220 -1.22 -9.90 14.39
CA PHE A 220 -1.77 -9.48 13.09
C PHE A 220 -0.84 -9.91 11.95
N TYR A 221 0.46 -9.68 12.10
CA TYR A 221 1.46 -10.00 11.09
C TYR A 221 1.64 -11.51 10.90
N GLU A 222 1.52 -12.29 11.97
CA GLU A 222 1.48 -13.76 11.89
C GLU A 222 0.28 -14.26 11.06
N GLN A 223 -0.90 -13.68 11.28
CA GLN A 223 -2.12 -14.02 10.54
C GLN A 223 -2.03 -13.57 9.07
N MET A 224 -1.44 -12.40 8.82
CA MET A 224 -1.15 -11.93 7.46
C MET A 224 -0.20 -12.87 6.72
N GLN A 225 0.79 -13.45 7.40
CA GLN A 225 1.68 -14.43 6.78
C GLN A 225 0.94 -15.71 6.39
N LYS A 226 0.04 -16.20 7.24
CA LYS A 226 -0.83 -17.36 6.91
C LYS A 226 -1.71 -17.06 5.70
N ALA A 227 -2.29 -15.85 5.64
CA ALA A 227 -3.07 -15.40 4.50
C ALA A 227 -2.24 -15.40 3.22
N SER A 228 -1.04 -14.82 3.25
CA SER A 228 -0.11 -14.78 2.11
C SER A 228 0.26 -16.18 1.61
N GLN A 229 0.55 -17.11 2.53
CA GLN A 229 0.82 -18.52 2.19
C GLN A 229 -0.40 -19.19 1.54
N LEU A 230 -1.60 -18.94 2.06
CA LEU A 230 -2.84 -19.45 1.49
C LEU A 230 -3.05 -18.97 0.05
N LEU A 231 -2.64 -17.74 -0.29
CA LEU A 231 -2.76 -17.22 -1.66
C LEU A 231 -1.99 -18.06 -2.69
N ASN A 232 -0.94 -18.76 -2.27
CA ASN A 232 -0.17 -19.65 -3.16
C ASN A 232 -0.65 -21.11 -3.13
N ASN A 233 -1.64 -21.44 -2.30
CA ASN A 233 -2.18 -22.78 -2.17
C ASN A 233 -3.07 -23.15 -3.37
N LYS A 234 -2.88 -24.35 -3.93
CA LYS A 234 -3.62 -24.83 -5.10
C LYS A 234 -5.13 -24.94 -4.85
N ASP A 235 -5.53 -25.39 -3.68
CA ASP A 235 -6.94 -25.59 -3.33
C ASP A 235 -7.64 -24.25 -3.14
N TYR A 236 -6.99 -23.28 -2.47
CA TYR A 236 -7.48 -21.89 -2.44
C TYR A 236 -7.66 -21.33 -3.86
N GLN A 237 -6.68 -21.52 -4.74
CA GLN A 237 -6.76 -21.03 -6.11
C GLN A 237 -7.91 -21.69 -6.91
N ASN A 238 -8.21 -22.95 -6.64
CA ASN A 238 -9.34 -23.64 -7.25
C ASN A 238 -10.68 -23.10 -6.72
N ILE A 239 -10.81 -22.92 -5.39
CA ILE A 239 -12.00 -22.33 -4.75
C ILE A 239 -12.23 -20.91 -5.29
N LYS A 240 -11.18 -20.08 -5.36
CA LYS A 240 -11.25 -18.71 -5.89
C LYS A 240 -11.72 -18.67 -7.34
N ARG A 241 -11.18 -19.55 -8.20
CA ARG A 241 -11.57 -19.64 -9.62
C ARG A 241 -13.01 -20.13 -9.79
N ALA A 242 -13.42 -21.14 -9.03
CA ALA A 242 -14.78 -21.69 -9.08
C ALA A 242 -15.85 -20.66 -8.68
N ASN A 243 -15.50 -19.74 -7.78
CA ASN A 243 -16.44 -18.77 -7.21
C ASN A 243 -16.34 -17.38 -7.85
N GLY A 244 -15.69 -17.21 -9.01
CA GLY A 244 -15.69 -15.93 -9.73
C GLY A 244 -14.78 -14.84 -9.14
N GLY A 245 -13.76 -15.23 -8.36
CA GLY A 245 -12.71 -14.33 -7.85
C GLY A 245 -12.98 -13.74 -6.47
N LEU A 246 -12.09 -12.84 -6.04
CA LEU A 246 -12.04 -12.30 -4.67
C LEU A 246 -13.36 -11.61 -4.25
N ALA A 247 -13.97 -10.84 -5.16
CA ALA A 247 -15.19 -10.08 -4.89
C ALA A 247 -16.44 -10.95 -4.58
N GLN A 248 -16.36 -12.26 -4.84
CA GLN A 248 -17.46 -13.20 -4.64
C GLN A 248 -17.18 -14.22 -3.53
N LEU A 249 -16.04 -14.13 -2.85
CA LEU A 249 -15.69 -15.05 -1.74
C LEU A 249 -16.58 -14.85 -0.48
N ASN A 250 -17.36 -13.77 -0.41
CA ASN A 250 -18.39 -13.61 0.62
C ASN A 250 -19.65 -14.48 0.37
N ARG A 251 -19.75 -15.13 -0.80
CA ARG A 251 -20.89 -15.97 -1.21
C ARG A 251 -20.56 -17.46 -1.19
N LEU A 252 -19.42 -17.84 -0.63
CA LEU A 252 -19.01 -19.24 -0.55
C LEU A 252 -20.07 -20.11 0.14
N ASN A 253 -20.17 -21.35 -0.33
CA ASN A 253 -20.91 -22.39 0.37
C ASN A 253 -20.15 -22.77 1.66
N ASN A 254 -20.82 -23.48 2.57
CA ASN A 254 -20.23 -23.79 3.87
C ASN A 254 -19.04 -24.74 3.76
N ASP A 255 -19.01 -25.65 2.79
CA ASP A 255 -17.93 -26.62 2.60
C ASP A 255 -16.63 -25.94 2.17
N ASP A 256 -16.72 -24.97 1.25
CA ASP A 256 -15.61 -24.12 0.85
C ASP A 256 -15.11 -23.28 2.02
N ILE A 257 -16.02 -22.73 2.85
CA ILE A 257 -15.63 -21.97 4.05
C ILE A 257 -14.86 -22.85 5.04
N ILE A 258 -15.36 -24.06 5.34
CA ILE A 258 -14.66 -25.01 6.22
C ILE A 258 -13.27 -25.33 5.67
N THR A 259 -13.19 -25.62 4.36
CA THR A 259 -11.93 -25.94 3.69
C THR A 259 -10.95 -24.79 3.82
N LEU A 260 -11.39 -23.54 3.61
CA LEU A 260 -10.54 -22.37 3.79
C LEU A 260 -10.12 -22.16 5.24
N CYS A 261 -11.00 -22.39 6.23
CA CYS A 261 -10.63 -22.37 7.64
C CYS A 261 -9.50 -23.38 7.93
N GLN A 262 -9.65 -24.62 7.46
CA GLN A 262 -8.67 -25.69 7.62
C GLN A 262 -7.33 -25.41 6.94
N LEU A 263 -7.35 -24.81 5.75
CA LEU A 263 -6.12 -24.41 5.06
C LEU A 263 -5.41 -23.24 5.75
N PHE A 264 -6.18 -22.29 6.31
CA PHE A 264 -5.66 -21.10 6.96
C PHE A 264 -5.05 -21.40 8.34
N GLU A 265 -5.73 -22.22 9.15
CA GLU A 265 -5.29 -22.62 10.50
C GLU A 265 -5.42 -24.14 10.69
N PRO A 266 -4.58 -24.94 10.02
CA PRO A 266 -4.69 -26.40 10.03
C PRO A 266 -4.53 -26.99 11.44
N LYS A 267 -3.68 -26.38 12.29
CA LYS A 267 -3.51 -26.82 13.67
C LYS A 267 -4.75 -26.62 14.52
N LEU A 268 -5.59 -25.65 14.17
CA LEU A 268 -6.80 -25.34 14.91
C LEU A 268 -8.00 -26.11 14.37
N TYR A 269 -8.10 -26.37 13.06
CA TYR A 269 -9.33 -26.90 12.47
C TYR A 269 -9.24 -28.31 11.87
N ASN A 270 -8.08 -28.97 11.89
CA ASN A 270 -7.94 -30.34 11.34
C ASN A 270 -8.30 -31.46 12.33
N ASP A 271 -8.55 -31.14 13.61
CA ASP A 271 -9.05 -32.14 14.55
C ASP A 271 -10.59 -32.24 14.53
N LYS A 272 -11.10 -33.38 15.01
CA LYS A 272 -12.54 -33.69 14.98
C LYS A 272 -13.37 -32.73 15.82
N ALA A 273 -12.85 -32.26 16.96
CA ALA A 273 -13.61 -31.39 17.86
C ALA A 273 -13.77 -29.99 17.25
N SER A 274 -12.70 -29.45 16.66
CA SER A 274 -12.73 -28.13 16.03
C SER A 274 -13.47 -28.11 14.69
N THR A 275 -13.42 -29.20 13.92
CA THR A 275 -14.33 -29.37 12.76
C THR A 275 -15.79 -29.45 13.24
N GLY A 276 -16.04 -30.12 14.36
CA GLY A 276 -17.35 -30.16 15.02
C GLY A 276 -17.87 -28.77 15.38
N MET A 277 -17.02 -27.90 15.93
CA MET A 277 -17.34 -26.50 16.22
C MET A 277 -17.75 -25.73 14.95
N LEU A 278 -17.00 -25.86 13.85
CA LEU A 278 -17.37 -25.21 12.58
C LEU A 278 -18.74 -25.69 12.06
N LEU A 279 -19.05 -26.99 12.22
CA LEU A 279 -20.34 -27.56 11.86
C LEU A 279 -21.48 -27.07 12.78
N GLU A 280 -21.20 -26.82 14.05
CA GLU A 280 -22.17 -26.18 14.97
C GLU A 280 -22.46 -24.74 14.56
N MET A 281 -21.43 -23.97 14.18
CA MET A 281 -21.60 -22.60 13.67
C MET A 281 -22.43 -22.51 12.39
N ILE A 282 -22.52 -23.60 11.60
CA ILE A 282 -23.47 -23.68 10.49
C ILE A 282 -24.91 -23.68 11.00
N LYS A 283 -25.21 -24.48 12.02
CA LYS A 283 -26.56 -24.59 12.60
C LYS A 283 -27.02 -23.25 13.18
N ASP A 284 -26.09 -22.52 13.77
CA ASP A 284 -26.34 -21.22 14.41
C ASP A 284 -26.29 -20.04 13.41
N ASN A 285 -26.05 -20.30 12.12
CA ASN A 285 -25.85 -19.27 11.07
C ASN A 285 -24.72 -18.27 11.39
N THR A 286 -23.74 -18.65 12.21
CA THR A 286 -22.61 -17.80 12.63
C THR A 286 -21.32 -18.06 11.84
N LEU A 287 -21.24 -19.16 11.09
CA LEU A 287 -20.05 -19.51 10.32
C LEU A 287 -19.65 -18.43 9.31
N LYS A 288 -20.59 -17.92 8.51
CA LYS A 288 -20.33 -16.89 7.49
C LYS A 288 -19.87 -15.56 8.08
N PRO A 289 -20.55 -14.98 9.10
CA PRO A 289 -20.06 -13.80 9.80
C PRO A 289 -18.67 -13.98 10.40
N TYR A 290 -18.42 -15.13 11.04
CA TYR A 290 -17.11 -15.45 11.60
C TYR A 290 -16.02 -15.46 10.52
N PHE A 291 -16.24 -16.23 9.45
CA PHE A 291 -15.29 -16.31 8.33
C PHE A 291 -15.04 -14.95 7.70
N SER A 292 -16.09 -14.16 7.48
CA SER A 292 -16.00 -12.83 6.85
C SER A 292 -15.15 -11.86 7.67
N ASN A 293 -15.41 -11.79 8.99
CA ASN A 293 -14.77 -10.84 9.89
C ASN A 293 -13.39 -11.28 10.39
N SER A 294 -12.97 -12.51 10.11
CA SER A 294 -11.66 -13.03 10.50
C SER A 294 -10.82 -13.39 9.27
N ILE A 295 -10.98 -14.62 8.78
CA ILE A 295 -10.14 -15.23 7.75
C ILE A 295 -10.26 -14.49 6.42
N LEU A 296 -11.47 -14.22 5.95
CA LEU A 296 -11.67 -13.55 4.66
C LEU A 296 -11.12 -12.12 4.66
N SER A 297 -11.23 -11.42 5.79
CA SER A 297 -10.62 -10.09 5.94
C SER A 297 -9.09 -10.17 5.77
N PHE A 298 -8.42 -11.14 6.39
CA PHE A 298 -6.98 -11.34 6.18
C PHE A 298 -6.62 -11.71 4.73
N ILE A 299 -7.43 -12.55 4.06
CA ILE A 299 -7.25 -12.89 2.65
C ILE A 299 -7.34 -11.63 1.78
N HIS A 300 -8.34 -10.77 2.01
CA HIS A 300 -8.49 -9.51 1.28
C HIS A 300 -7.31 -8.56 1.49
N THR A 301 -6.83 -8.43 2.74
CA THR A 301 -5.65 -7.63 3.06
C THR A 301 -4.41 -8.19 2.34
N ALA A 302 -4.20 -9.51 2.36
CA ALA A 302 -3.02 -10.13 1.73
C ALA A 302 -3.03 -10.01 0.20
N GLU A 303 -4.19 -10.20 -0.44
CA GLU A 303 -4.35 -10.02 -1.89
C GLU A 303 -4.05 -8.58 -2.30
N ALA A 304 -4.50 -7.60 -1.50
CA ALA A 304 -4.21 -6.19 -1.74
C ALA A 304 -2.73 -5.85 -1.55
N ILE A 305 -2.04 -6.42 -0.54
CA ILE A 305 -0.60 -6.26 -0.39
C ILE A 305 0.13 -6.78 -1.64
N ASN A 306 -0.21 -7.99 -2.10
CA ASN A 306 0.39 -8.56 -3.31
C ASN A 306 0.14 -7.69 -4.55
N ALA A 307 -1.02 -7.05 -4.65
CA ALA A 307 -1.35 -6.16 -5.76
C ALA A 307 -0.46 -4.91 -5.86
N THR A 308 0.25 -4.54 -4.77
CA THR A 308 1.15 -3.37 -4.76
C THR A 308 2.56 -3.66 -5.31
N ASP A 309 2.89 -4.93 -5.60
CA ASP A 309 4.25 -5.44 -5.79
C ASP A 309 5.15 -5.21 -4.56
N ALA A 310 4.59 -5.30 -3.35
CA ALA A 310 5.40 -5.40 -2.15
C ALA A 310 6.31 -6.64 -2.26
N PRO A 311 7.57 -6.58 -1.82
CA PRO A 311 8.44 -7.75 -1.79
C PRO A 311 7.76 -8.91 -1.06
N ALA A 312 7.92 -10.14 -1.55
CA ALA A 312 7.49 -11.30 -0.81
C ALA A 312 8.33 -11.39 0.48
N LEU A 313 7.67 -11.33 1.63
CA LEU A 313 8.32 -11.32 2.94
C LEU A 313 8.28 -12.74 3.54
N GLU A 314 9.39 -13.12 4.16
CA GLU A 314 9.62 -14.51 4.59
C GLU A 314 8.73 -14.92 5.76
N ASN A 315 8.37 -13.97 6.64
CA ASN A 315 7.60 -14.20 7.85
C ASN A 315 6.88 -12.92 8.32
N GLY A 316 6.09 -13.04 9.38
CA GLY A 316 5.34 -11.94 9.97
C GLY A 316 6.23 -10.80 10.51
N GLU A 317 7.37 -11.11 11.11
CA GLU A 317 8.29 -10.07 11.61
C GLU A 317 8.90 -9.28 10.44
N ALA A 318 9.28 -9.94 9.35
CA ALA A 318 9.77 -9.25 8.16
C ALA A 318 8.70 -8.31 7.56
N LEU A 319 7.43 -8.70 7.60
CA LEU A 319 6.31 -7.82 7.18
C LEU A 319 6.14 -6.64 8.12
N ARG A 320 6.23 -6.88 9.43
CA ARG A 320 6.19 -5.83 10.44
C ARG A 320 7.33 -4.84 10.24
N GLU A 321 8.57 -5.31 10.09
CA GLU A 321 9.75 -4.47 9.86
C GLU A 321 9.65 -3.64 8.58
N ALA A 322 9.04 -4.18 7.52
CA ALA A 322 8.82 -3.44 6.29
C ALA A 322 7.80 -2.30 6.45
N ILE A 323 6.84 -2.44 7.38
CA ILE A 323 5.75 -1.48 7.61
C ILE A 323 6.09 -0.47 8.71
N GLU A 324 6.47 -0.97 9.89
CA GLU A 324 6.71 -0.19 11.11
C GLU A 324 8.20 0.16 11.31
N GLY A 325 9.12 -0.52 10.62
CA GLY A 325 10.55 -0.44 10.86
C GLY A 325 11.07 -1.49 11.87
N GLU A 326 12.38 -1.64 11.95
CA GLU A 326 13.05 -2.57 12.86
C GLU A 326 13.05 -1.99 14.29
N HIS A 327 12.66 -2.81 15.27
CA HIS A 327 12.46 -2.38 16.67
C HIS A 327 13.64 -2.74 17.59
N HIS A 328 14.67 -3.42 17.08
CA HIS A 328 15.91 -3.73 17.78
C HIS A 328 16.87 -2.51 17.78
N LEU A 329 16.36 -1.39 18.28
CA LEU A 329 16.99 -0.06 18.20
C LEU A 329 18.32 0.02 18.97
N ASP A 330 18.47 -0.79 20.01
CA ASP A 330 19.66 -0.87 20.86
C ASP A 330 20.91 -1.28 20.07
N ASN A 331 20.73 -2.09 19.03
CA ASN A 331 21.79 -2.52 18.14
C ASN A 331 21.91 -1.62 16.89
N LEU A 332 20.80 -1.08 16.40
CA LEU A 332 20.74 -0.34 15.14
C LEU A 332 21.18 1.11 15.28
N MET A 333 20.61 1.86 16.22
CA MET A 333 20.84 3.30 16.32
C MET A 333 22.31 3.65 16.52
N PRO A 334 23.08 2.98 17.41
CA PRO A 334 24.51 3.27 17.56
C PRO A 334 25.33 3.07 16.28
N LYS A 335 24.86 2.25 15.35
CA LYS A 335 25.53 1.99 14.05
C LYS A 335 25.04 2.90 12.93
N ALA A 336 23.82 3.42 13.04
CA ALA A 336 23.22 4.28 12.04
C ALA A 336 23.73 5.73 12.12
N PHE A 337 24.22 6.17 13.28
CA PHE A 337 24.75 7.54 13.45
C PHE A 337 26.11 7.74 12.78
N THR A 338 26.13 8.72 11.88
CA THR A 338 27.34 9.30 11.30
C THR A 338 27.50 10.74 11.81
N ALA A 339 28.64 11.01 12.44
CA ALA A 339 28.95 12.34 12.94
C ALA A 339 29.42 13.27 11.82
N ARG A 340 28.94 14.51 11.87
CA ARG A 340 29.39 15.61 11.01
C ARG A 340 29.51 16.88 11.83
N ALA A 341 30.31 17.83 11.36
CA ALA A 341 30.48 19.10 12.03
C ALA A 341 30.69 20.24 11.04
N SER A 342 30.30 21.44 11.47
CA SER A 342 30.66 22.71 10.84
C SER A 342 31.45 23.53 11.85
N ASP A 343 32.63 24.04 11.46
CA ASP A 343 33.49 24.90 12.28
C ASP A 343 33.92 24.29 13.63
N ILE A 344 34.05 22.96 13.69
CA ILE A 344 34.62 22.19 14.82
C ILE A 344 35.66 21.22 14.26
N ASP A 345 36.74 20.99 15.00
CA ASP A 345 37.79 20.07 14.60
C ASP A 345 37.34 18.59 14.69
N GLN A 346 38.04 17.73 13.93
CA GLN A 346 37.71 16.32 13.85
C GLN A 346 37.87 15.57 15.19
N ALA A 347 38.80 15.97 16.05
CA ALA A 347 39.04 15.29 17.32
C ALA A 347 37.87 15.56 18.28
N THR A 348 37.42 16.80 18.38
CA THR A 348 36.23 17.19 19.16
C THR A 348 34.96 16.51 18.63
N THR A 349 34.78 16.48 17.31
CA THR A 349 33.64 15.78 16.69
C THR A 349 33.64 14.28 17.02
N SER A 350 34.80 13.63 16.95
CA SER A 350 34.96 12.21 17.25
C SER A 350 34.74 11.89 18.74
N HIS A 351 35.13 12.81 19.62
CA HIS A 351 34.88 12.70 21.07
C HIS A 351 33.38 12.68 21.38
N TYR A 352 32.62 13.64 20.85
CA TYR A 352 31.17 13.70 21.09
C TYR A 352 30.40 12.57 20.40
N ASP A 353 30.84 12.11 19.22
CA ASP A 353 30.28 10.90 18.57
C ASP A 353 30.44 9.66 19.47
N ALA A 354 31.62 9.49 20.08
CA ALA A 354 31.85 8.40 21.02
C ALA A 354 30.94 8.50 22.24
N LEU A 355 30.78 9.71 22.82
CA LEU A 355 29.87 9.94 23.94
C LEU A 355 28.40 9.64 23.59
N LEU A 356 27.94 10.03 22.40
CA LEU A 356 26.61 9.68 21.91
C LEU A 356 26.45 8.16 21.83
N LYS A 357 27.35 7.47 21.12
CA LYS A 357 27.28 6.01 20.93
C LYS A 357 27.34 5.23 22.23
N GLU A 358 28.11 5.70 23.21
CA GLU A 358 28.11 5.12 24.56
C GLU A 358 26.83 5.38 25.33
N SER A 359 26.23 6.57 25.18
CA SER A 359 24.97 6.93 25.82
C SER A 359 23.82 6.08 25.29
N LEU A 360 23.74 5.90 23.97
CA LEU A 360 22.72 5.06 23.31
C LEU A 360 22.73 3.61 23.80
N LYS A 361 23.92 3.03 24.08
CA LYS A 361 24.05 1.67 24.62
C LYS A 361 23.47 1.51 26.03
N LYS A 362 23.29 2.61 26.75
CA LYS A 362 22.73 2.64 28.10
C LYS A 362 21.25 3.02 28.12
N PHE A 363 20.69 3.40 26.98
CA PHE A 363 19.28 3.74 26.91
C PHE A 363 18.43 2.49 26.99
N ASN A 364 17.30 2.61 27.68
CA ASN A 364 16.29 1.57 27.69
C ASN A 364 15.47 1.59 26.39
N LYS A 365 14.60 0.59 26.20
CA LYS A 365 13.78 0.47 25.00
C LYS A 365 12.90 1.69 24.73
N GLN A 366 12.31 2.29 25.76
CA GLN A 366 11.44 3.44 25.63
C GLN A 366 12.23 4.68 25.19
N GLU A 367 13.37 4.95 25.82
CA GLU A 367 14.27 6.07 25.48
C GLU A 367 14.74 5.98 24.02
N LEU A 368 15.14 4.79 23.56
CA LEU A 368 15.53 4.56 22.17
C LEU A 368 14.35 4.75 21.20
N THR A 369 13.15 4.30 21.59
CA THR A 369 11.94 4.46 20.78
C THR A 369 11.57 5.94 20.62
N GLN A 370 11.65 6.72 21.71
CA GLN A 370 11.41 8.17 21.69
C GLN A 370 12.42 8.89 20.82
N LEU A 371 13.72 8.59 20.96
CA LEU A 371 14.75 9.19 20.11
C LEU A 371 14.57 8.82 18.63
N CYS A 372 14.26 7.54 18.34
CA CYS A 372 13.96 7.11 16.98
C CYS A 372 12.78 7.89 16.40
N LYS A 373 11.69 8.05 17.18
CA LYS A 373 10.52 8.83 16.76
C LYS A 373 10.86 10.31 16.55
N ALA A 374 11.65 10.92 17.42
CA ALA A 374 12.08 12.31 17.25
C ALA A 374 12.89 12.53 15.96
N LEU A 375 13.72 11.56 15.58
CA LEU A 375 14.61 11.65 14.41
C LEU A 375 13.99 11.15 13.11
N THR A 376 13.01 10.27 13.19
CA THR A 376 12.47 9.58 12.00
C THR A 376 10.95 9.67 11.89
N GLY A 377 10.28 10.33 12.83
CA GLY A 377 8.82 10.36 12.88
C GLY A 377 8.16 8.99 13.10
N SER A 378 8.94 7.94 13.42
CA SER A 378 8.47 6.57 13.67
C SER A 378 9.17 5.93 14.86
N SER A 379 8.42 5.10 15.58
CA SER A 379 8.92 4.25 16.66
C SER A 379 9.85 3.12 16.19
N GLY A 380 9.86 2.78 14.89
CA GLY A 380 10.79 1.81 14.29
C GLY A 380 11.74 2.44 13.27
N PHE A 381 12.90 1.79 13.08
CA PHE A 381 13.96 2.29 12.21
C PHE A 381 14.04 1.54 10.88
N VAL A 382 14.15 2.25 9.75
CA VAL A 382 14.37 1.63 8.44
C VAL A 382 15.83 1.14 8.36
N LYS A 383 16.02 -0.17 8.34
CA LYS A 383 17.34 -0.78 8.26
C LYS A 383 18.12 -0.29 7.03
N GLY A 384 19.33 0.21 7.27
CA GLY A 384 20.23 0.72 6.23
C GLY A 384 20.10 2.21 5.97
N ASP A 385 19.13 2.90 6.58
CA ASP A 385 19.11 4.35 6.61
C ASP A 385 20.24 4.90 7.51
N GLU A 386 20.62 6.15 7.23
CA GLU A 386 21.62 6.89 8.00
C GLU A 386 20.93 7.90 8.92
N LEU A 387 21.48 8.04 10.13
CA LEU A 387 21.15 9.11 11.07
C LEU A 387 22.35 10.06 11.15
N TRP A 388 22.10 11.36 11.23
CA TRP A 388 23.16 12.35 11.39
C TRP A 388 23.30 12.75 12.85
N PHE A 389 24.54 12.93 13.28
CA PHE A 389 24.88 13.61 14.52
C PHE A 389 25.70 14.86 14.19
N SER A 390 25.06 16.02 14.26
CA SER A 390 25.66 17.29 13.87
C SER A 390 26.20 18.04 15.08
N VAL A 391 27.52 18.07 15.22
CA VAL A 391 28.19 18.85 16.27
C VAL A 391 28.31 20.29 15.75
N SER A 392 27.64 21.22 16.43
CA SER A 392 27.56 22.62 16.05
C SER A 392 28.21 23.53 17.10
N ASN A 393 28.94 24.54 16.62
CA ASN A 393 29.51 25.62 17.41
C ASN A 393 28.63 26.87 17.45
N GLU A 394 27.43 26.78 16.86
CA GLU A 394 26.43 27.84 16.89
C GLU A 394 25.90 28.03 18.32
N PRO A 395 25.66 29.29 18.75
CA PRO A 395 25.02 29.55 20.02
C PRO A 395 23.56 29.08 19.99
N SER A 396 23.15 28.34 21.02
CA SER A 396 21.78 27.86 21.22
C SER A 396 21.40 27.90 22.69
N THR A 397 20.12 28.05 23.01
CA THR A 397 19.61 27.84 24.37
C THR A 397 19.55 26.36 24.72
N ASP A 398 19.42 25.50 23.70
CA ASP A 398 19.25 24.06 23.86
C ASP A 398 20.59 23.36 23.66
N VAL A 399 20.77 22.20 24.31
CA VAL A 399 21.99 21.38 24.16
C VAL A 399 21.84 20.42 22.98
N PHE A 400 20.64 19.86 22.81
CA PHE A 400 20.31 18.94 21.74
C PHE A 400 19.08 19.42 20.98
N LYS A 401 18.98 19.08 19.69
CA LYS A 401 17.78 19.30 18.89
C LYS A 401 17.62 18.19 17.86
N ALA A 402 16.46 17.55 17.81
CA ALA A 402 16.13 16.57 16.78
C ALA A 402 15.46 17.25 15.57
N GLN A 403 15.81 16.80 14.37
CA GLN A 403 15.17 17.21 13.12
C GLN A 403 14.74 15.98 12.31
N SER A 404 13.44 15.69 12.33
CA SER A 404 12.88 14.47 11.74
C SER A 404 12.92 14.41 10.21
N CYS A 405 12.98 15.57 9.54
CA CYS A 405 13.08 15.68 8.08
C CYS A 405 14.49 15.36 7.57
N SER A 406 15.52 15.76 8.33
CA SER A 406 16.93 15.53 7.99
C SER A 406 17.52 14.31 8.71
N LYS A 407 16.75 13.63 9.57
CA LYS A 407 17.21 12.52 10.42
C LYS A 407 18.42 12.89 11.26
N ASP A 408 18.42 14.10 11.80
CA ASP A 408 19.58 14.73 12.41
C ASP A 408 19.38 15.03 13.89
N LEU A 409 20.35 14.64 14.71
CA LEU A 409 20.49 15.06 16.10
C LEU A 409 21.59 16.12 16.15
N ILE A 410 21.19 17.37 16.34
CA ILE A 410 22.10 18.49 16.47
C ILE A 410 22.53 18.60 17.94
N PHE A 411 23.83 18.74 18.18
CA PHE A 411 24.42 18.99 19.49
C PHE A 411 25.19 20.31 19.48
N TYR A 412 24.81 21.22 20.38
CA TYR A 412 25.40 22.55 20.49
C TYR A 412 26.53 22.55 21.52
N ALA A 413 27.77 22.43 21.04
CA ALA A 413 28.95 22.22 21.86
C ALA A 413 29.19 23.36 22.87
N LYS A 414 29.03 24.62 22.46
CA LYS A 414 29.22 25.78 23.35
C LYS A 414 28.20 25.83 24.49
N SER A 415 26.95 25.43 24.23
CA SER A 415 25.89 25.38 25.23
C SER A 415 26.20 24.31 26.27
N PHE A 416 26.66 23.14 25.81
CA PHE A 416 27.14 22.07 26.69
C PHE A 416 28.37 22.48 27.53
N GLU A 417 29.38 23.08 26.90
CA GLU A 417 30.61 23.50 27.59
C GLU A 417 30.33 24.54 28.68
N SER A 418 29.41 25.48 28.42
CA SER A 418 28.99 26.47 29.42
C SER A 418 28.35 25.80 30.64
N LEU A 419 27.45 24.83 30.41
CA LEU A 419 26.83 24.05 31.50
C LEU A 419 27.84 23.18 32.23
N PHE A 420 28.82 22.61 31.53
CA PHE A 420 29.86 21.79 32.14
C PHE A 420 30.78 22.61 33.05
N ILE A 421 31.11 23.84 32.68
CA ILE A 421 31.89 24.77 33.51
C ILE A 421 31.15 25.10 34.82
N ASP A 422 29.82 25.20 34.78
CA ASP A 422 28.98 25.44 35.96
C ASP A 422 28.86 24.19 36.86
N HIS A 423 29.10 22.99 36.32
CA HIS A 423 29.04 21.70 37.02
C HIS A 423 30.44 21.07 37.16
N LYS A 424 31.38 21.79 37.79
CA LYS A 424 32.82 21.44 37.87
C LYS A 424 33.15 20.04 38.43
N ASP A 425 32.23 19.44 39.18
CA ASP A 425 32.41 18.11 39.78
C ASP A 425 31.72 16.98 38.99
N ALA A 426 31.00 17.30 37.91
CA ALA A 426 30.29 16.32 37.10
C ALA A 426 31.26 15.59 36.15
N ASP A 427 31.08 14.27 36.03
CA ASP A 427 31.69 13.50 34.96
C ASP A 427 31.06 13.94 33.61
N GLN A 428 31.88 14.39 32.65
CA GLN A 428 31.40 14.94 31.37
C GLN A 428 30.44 13.98 30.65
N LYS A 429 30.73 12.68 30.72
CA LYS A 429 29.90 11.64 30.12
C LYS A 429 28.56 11.48 30.85
N GLN A 430 28.53 11.54 32.17
CA GLN A 430 27.29 11.54 32.94
C GLN A 430 26.43 12.77 32.62
N LEU A 431 27.03 13.96 32.54
CA LEU A 431 26.30 15.18 32.21
C LEU A 431 25.73 15.14 30.79
N PHE A 432 26.53 14.73 29.80
CA PHE A 432 26.07 14.55 28.42
C PHE A 432 24.88 13.59 28.35
N GLN A 433 24.98 12.44 29.03
CA GLN A 433 23.92 11.45 29.06
C GLN A 433 22.66 11.97 29.75
N ALA A 434 22.79 12.69 30.86
CA ALA A 434 21.67 13.27 31.60
C ALA A 434 20.92 14.30 30.75
N LEU A 435 21.63 15.21 30.10
CA LEU A 435 21.04 16.24 29.23
C LEU A 435 20.36 15.63 28.00
N LEU A 436 20.95 14.59 27.40
CA LEU A 436 20.31 13.90 26.28
C LEU A 436 19.00 13.25 26.73
N LYS A 437 18.96 12.64 27.91
CA LYS A 437 17.72 12.06 28.48
C LYS A 437 16.69 13.12 28.82
N GLU A 438 17.10 14.22 29.45
CA GLU A 438 16.24 15.34 29.77
C GLU A 438 15.57 15.91 28.50
N GLN A 439 16.31 16.00 27.40
CA GLN A 439 15.75 16.39 26.11
C GLN A 439 14.64 15.43 25.64
N LEU A 440 14.84 14.11 25.81
CA LEU A 440 13.81 13.12 25.45
C LEU A 440 12.53 13.31 26.27
N ASP A 441 12.69 13.61 27.56
CA ASP A 441 11.57 13.71 28.50
C ASP A 441 10.77 15.02 28.33
N ASN A 442 11.45 16.12 27.97
CA ASN A 442 10.83 17.45 27.92
C ASN A 442 10.32 17.86 26.52
N GLU A 443 11.00 17.51 25.43
CA GLU A 443 10.65 18.01 24.09
C GLU A 443 10.07 16.95 23.15
N PHE A 444 10.45 15.68 23.29
CA PHE A 444 10.01 14.63 22.35
C PHE A 444 8.69 13.96 22.75
N ASN A 445 8.04 14.44 23.81
CA ASN A 445 6.72 14.01 24.26
C ASN A 445 5.56 14.90 23.74
N GLU A 446 5.85 16.01 23.05
CA GLU A 446 4.83 16.97 22.54
C GLU A 446 4.47 16.80 21.04
N ILE A 447 4.97 15.76 20.35
CA ILE A 447 4.73 15.52 18.91
C ILE A 447 3.69 14.43 18.64
#